data_AF-A0A358M6G7-F1
#
_entry.id   AF-A0A358M6G7-F1
#
_cell.length_a   1.000
_cell.length_b   1.000
_cell.length_c   1.000
_cell.angle_alpha   90.00
_cell.angle_beta   90.00
_cell.angle_gamma   90.00
#
_symmetry.space_group_name_H-M   'P 1'
#
loop_
_entity.id
_entity.type
_entity.pdbx_description
1 polymer ?
#
loop_
_entity_poly.entity_id
_entity_poly.type
_entity_poly.pdbx_seq_one_letter_code
_entity_poly.pdbx_strand_id
1 'polypeptide(L)' 'SLDYSMSNFEQTKARIHRVGQRMPCTYLYLVARGTVDEKVLAALESKADLARTLVDDYRSGKNPFAA' A
#
# COMPACT_ATOMS: atom_id res chain seq x y z
N SER A 1 3.37 2.62 -15.18
CA SER A 1 4.67 2.09 -14.77
C SER A 1 4.41 1.05 -13.71
N LEU A 2 4.69 -0.24 -13.98
CA LEU A 2 4.57 -1.37 -13.04
C LEU A 2 5.73 -1.32 -12.04
N ASP A 3 5.99 -0.12 -11.53
CA ASP A 3 7.14 0.10 -10.69
C ASP A 3 6.71 -0.34 -9.31
N TYR A 4 7.24 -1.46 -8.87
CA TYR A 4 6.96 -2.12 -7.59
C TYR A 4 7.38 -1.30 -6.35
N SER A 5 7.44 0.02 -6.50
CA SER A 5 7.68 1.00 -5.44
C SER A 5 6.36 1.43 -4.83
N MET A 6 6.22 1.16 -3.53
CA MET A 6 5.05 1.58 -2.73
C MET A 6 4.83 3.10 -2.81
N SER A 7 5.89 3.90 -2.92
CA SER A 7 5.79 5.36 -3.05
C SER A 7 5.07 5.78 -4.34
N ASN A 8 5.36 5.10 -5.47
CA ASN A 8 4.69 5.40 -6.75
C ASN A 8 3.21 5.00 -6.70
N PHE A 9 2.90 3.89 -6.02
CA PHE A 9 1.54 3.43 -5.79
C PHE A 9 0.73 4.43 -4.97
N GLU A 10 1.27 4.89 -3.84
CA GLU A 10 0.63 5.88 -2.97
C GLU A 10 0.46 7.23 -3.66
N GLN A 11 1.48 7.71 -4.39
CA GLN A 11 1.38 8.93 -5.18
C GLN A 11 0.28 8.84 -6.24
N THR A 12 0.14 7.70 -6.91
CA THR A 12 -0.91 7.47 -7.90
C THR A 12 -2.29 7.48 -7.24
N LYS A 13 -2.42 6.84 -6.07
CA LYS A 13 -3.66 6.84 -5.27
C LYS A 13 -4.07 8.25 -4.85
N ALA A 14 -3.10 9.07 -4.44
CA ALA A 14 -3.30 10.45 -4.00
C ALA A 14 -3.81 11.39 -5.11
N ARG A 15 -3.62 11.04 -6.39
CA ARG A 15 -4.15 11.86 -7.51
C ARG A 15 -5.68 11.88 -7.57
N ILE A 16 -6.31 10.74 -7.28
CA ILE A 16 -7.78 10.62 -7.28
C ILE A 16 -8.33 10.91 -5.88
N HIS A 17 -7.60 10.50 -4.85
CA HIS A 17 -8.00 10.68 -3.46
C HIS A 17 -7.62 12.07 -2.92
N ARG A 18 -8.13 13.13 -3.57
CA ARG A 18 -7.87 14.53 -3.18
C ARG A 18 -9.11 15.24 -2.64
N VAL A 19 -8.86 16.35 -1.93
CA VAL A 19 -9.92 17.27 -1.46
C VAL A 19 -10.77 17.73 -2.65
N GLY A 20 -12.09 17.58 -2.51
CA GLY A 20 -13.06 17.92 -3.55
C GLY A 20 -13.60 16.72 -4.35
N GLN A 21 -13.05 15.51 -4.16
CA GLN A 21 -13.70 14.30 -4.65
C GLN A 21 -14.92 13.96 -3.77
N ARG A 22 -16.07 13.74 -4.41
CA ARG A 22 -17.36 13.45 -3.74
C ARG A 22 -17.90 12.06 -4.07
N MET A 23 -17.33 11.41 -5.09
CA MET A 23 -17.73 10.08 -5.55
C MET A 23 -16.76 9.00 -5.03
N PRO A 24 -17.21 7.74 -4.89
CA PRO A 24 -16.34 6.63 -4.50
C PRO A 24 -15.16 6.43 -5.45
N CYS A 25 -13.95 6.40 -4.92
CA CYS A 25 -12.74 6.11 -5.68
C CYS A 25 -12.56 4.60 -5.86
N THR A 26 -12.69 4.10 -7.10
CA THR A 26 -12.45 2.69 -7.42
C THR A 26 -11.05 2.52 -8.01
N TYR A 27 -10.30 1.54 -7.48
CA TYR A 27 -8.95 1.21 -7.95
C TYR A 27 -8.98 -0.18 -8.60
N LEU A 28 -8.61 -0.25 -9.87
CA LEU A 28 -8.59 -1.48 -10.66
C LEU A 28 -7.15 -1.91 -10.89
N TYR A 29 -6.81 -3.11 -10.40
CA TYR A 29 -5.49 -3.72 -10.58
C TYR A 29 -5.62 -4.85 -11.59
N LEU A 30 -5.03 -4.66 -12.78
CA LEU A 30 -4.98 -5.70 -13.80
C LEU A 30 -3.73 -6.54 -13.59
N VAL A 31 -3.92 -7.84 -13.36
CA VAL A 31 -2.85 -8.81 -13.13
C VAL A 31 -3.04 -9.99 -14.06
N ALA A 32 -1.96 -10.46 -14.68
CA ALA A 32 -1.97 -11.65 -15.52
C ALA A 32 -1.79 -12.90 -14.66
N ARG A 33 -2.59 -13.95 -14.92
CA ARG A 33 -2.56 -15.16 -14.11
C ARG A 33 -1.23 -15.90 -14.26
N GLY A 34 -0.63 -16.31 -13.14
CA GLY A 34 0.60 -17.09 -13.11
C GLY A 34 1.87 -16.32 -13.45
N THR A 35 1.81 -14.98 -13.51
CA THR A 35 3.00 -14.15 -13.70
C THR A 35 3.63 -13.77 -12.36
N VAL A 36 4.83 -13.19 -12.45
CA VAL A 36 5.52 -12.62 -11.30
C VAL A 36 4.71 -11.49 -10.64
N ASP A 37 3.81 -10.84 -11.38
CA ASP A 37 3.00 -9.72 -10.90
C ASP A 37 2.11 -10.11 -9.71
N GLU A 38 1.55 -11.34 -9.69
CA GLU A 38 0.76 -11.84 -8.56
C GLU A 38 1.60 -11.92 -7.27
N LYS A 39 2.84 -12.43 -7.39
CA LYS A 39 3.75 -12.56 -6.25
C LYS A 39 4.18 -11.20 -5.73
N VAL A 40 4.40 -10.24 -6.63
CA VAL A 40 4.78 -8.89 -6.21
C VAL A 40 3.62 -8.13 -5.58
N LEU A 41 2.39 -8.31 -6.09
CA LEU A 41 1.19 -7.74 -5.46
C LEU A 41 1.02 -8.25 -4.02
N ALA A 42 1.17 -9.57 -3.83
CA ALA A 42 1.10 -10.19 -2.50
C ALA A 42 2.22 -9.70 -1.57
N ALA A 43 3.44 -9.53 -2.10
CA ALA A 43 4.56 -8.99 -1.32
C ALA A 43 4.37 -7.51 -0.93
N LEU A 44 3.76 -6.71 -1.81
CA LEU A 44 3.43 -5.31 -1.54
C LEU A 44 2.37 -5.18 -0.45
N GLU A 45 1.32 -6.02 -0.50
CA GLU A 45 0.28 -6.06 0.53
C GLU A 45 0.87 -6.44 1.90
N SER A 46 1.66 -7.51 1.95
CA SER A 46 2.35 -7.94 3.18
C SER A 46 3.28 -6.86 3.75
N LYS A 47 4.01 -6.14 2.89
CA LYS A 47 4.91 -5.05 3.32
C LYS A 47 4.13 -3.84 3.83
N ALA A 48 3.01 -3.50 3.20
CA ALA A 48 2.14 -2.42 3.65
C ALA A 48 1.53 -2.73 5.02
N ASP A 49 1.12 -3.98 5.25
CA ASP A 49 0.58 -4.41 6.54
C ASP A 49 1.62 -4.40 7.66
N LEU A 50 2.84 -4.83 7.38
CA LEU A 50 3.95 -4.75 8.33
C LEU A 50 4.27 -3.29 8.69
N ALA A 51 4.37 -2.41 7.70
CA ALA A 51 4.64 -0.99 7.92
C ALA A 51 3.50 -0.31 8.71
N ARG A 52 2.24 -0.66 8.42
CA ARG A 52 1.06 -0.16 9.15
C ARG A 52 1.09 -0.60 10.61
N THR A 53 1.38 -1.88 10.86
CA THR A 53 1.50 -2.44 12.20
C THR A 53 2.59 -1.73 13.01
N LEU A 54 3.77 -1.52 12.42
CA LEU A 54 4.86 -0.77 13.05
C LEU A 54 4.48 0.67 13.41
N VAL A 55 3.79 1.37 12.51
CA VAL A 55 3.33 2.75 12.74
C VAL A 55 2.26 2.79 13.84
N ASP A 56 1.33 1.84 13.83
CA ASP A 56 0.25 1.76 14.82
C ASP A 56 0.79 1.38 16.21
N ASP A 57 1.74 0.45 16.28
CA ASP A 57 2.43 0.08 17.53
C ASP A 57 3.18 1.27 18.12
N TYR A 58 3.93 2.00 17.29
CA TYR A 58 4.63 3.22 17.71
C TYR A 58 3.64 4.30 18.19
N ARG A 59 2.51 4.47 17.49
CA ARG A 59 1.45 5.42 17.86
C ARG A 59 0.71 5.02 19.13
N SER A 60 0.65 3.72 19.44
CA SER A 60 0.12 3.17 20.69
C SER A 60 1.10 3.25 21.87
N GLY A 61 2.31 3.78 21.66
CA GLY A 61 3.34 3.95 22.68
C GLY A 61 4.15 2.68 22.97
N LYS A 62 3.98 1.61 22.19
CA LYS A 62 4.82 0.41 22.27
C LYS A 62 6.01 0.60 21.35
N ASN A 63 7.22 0.54 21.90
CA ASN A 63 8.43 0.63 21.11
C ASN A 63 8.75 -0.76 20.52
N PRO A 64 8.61 -0.98 19.20
CA PRO A 64 8.83 -2.28 18.58
C PRO A 64 10.30 -2.73 18.58
N PHE A 65 11.21 -1.88 19.07
CA PHE A 65 12.64 -2.17 19.22
C PHE A 65 13.07 -2.34 20.69
N ALA A 66 12.15 -2.24 21.65
CA ALA A 66 12.43 -2.57 23.03
C ALA A 66 12.31 -4.09 23.21
N ALA A 67 13.45 -4.74 23.42
CA ALA A 67 13.58 -6.18 23.66
C ALA A 67 12.85 -6.65 24.92
#